data_AF-A0A954NME5-F1
#
_entry.id   AF-A0A954NME5-F1
#
_cell.length_a   1.000
_cell.length_b   1.000
_cell.length_c   1.000
_cell.angle_alpha   90.00
_cell.angle_beta   90.00
_cell.angle_gamma   90.00
#
_symmetry.space_group_name_H-M   'P 1'
#
loop_
_entity.id
_entity.type
_entity.pdbx_description
1 polymer ?
#
loop_
_entity_poly.entity_id
_entity_poly.type
_entity_poly.pdbx_seq_one_letter_code
_entity_poly.pdbx_strand_id
1 'polypeptide(L)'
;MPKRFRSCLQFDGEEVCELDIASCTPLLFGAMMKLLGTSPDTRYLEDCCGGRLYASVMALMRPDSEVRNLKSTVLASLSASGRKPLWPQAAEVWSAMRVLYPKLTCWVDTNRGGFAEFGNLPVMAMKAEAEIMLSVAAQAAKQGLTCATIHDAVLCPRSASEELSEMIRGAFQANLGLTPTVWSKA
;
A
#
# COMPACT_ATOMS: atom_id res chain seq x y z
N MET A 1 1.72 18.02 6.78
CA MET A 1 2.88 18.94 6.84
C MET A 1 3.55 19.04 5.47
N PRO A 2 3.85 20.25 4.97
CA PRO A 2 4.58 20.42 3.71
C PRO A 2 5.94 19.69 3.69
N LYS A 3 6.31 19.08 2.56
CA LYS A 3 7.53 18.24 2.43
C LYS A 3 8.80 18.95 2.94
N ARG A 4 8.92 20.26 2.68
CA ARG A 4 10.07 21.08 3.09
C ARG A 4 10.31 21.16 4.61
N PHE A 5 9.33 20.81 5.43
CA PHE A 5 9.46 20.84 6.89
C PHE A 5 9.77 19.46 7.47
N ARG A 6 9.77 18.38 6.66
CA ARG A 6 10.06 17.02 7.13
C ARG A 6 11.49 16.88 7.64
N SER A 7 12.44 17.53 6.97
CA SER A 7 13.85 17.57 7.37
C SER A 7 14.10 18.30 8.70
N CYS A 8 13.12 19.01 9.24
CA CYS A 8 13.24 19.69 10.53
C CYS A 8 12.71 18.82 11.69
N LEU A 9 12.11 17.67 11.40
CA LEU A 9 11.60 16.78 12.45
C LEU A 9 12.74 16.04 13.11
N GLN A 10 12.70 16.00 14.43
CA GLN A 10 13.65 15.25 15.25
C GLN A 10 12.90 14.46 16.31
N PHE A 11 13.42 13.28 16.65
CA PHE A 11 13.05 12.55 17.85
C PHE A 11 14.27 12.50 18.76
N ASP A 12 14.13 13.05 19.97
CA ASP A 12 15.21 13.06 20.98
C ASP A 12 16.54 13.66 20.47
N GLY A 13 16.46 14.63 19.56
CA GLY A 13 17.62 15.29 18.94
C GLY A 13 18.20 14.53 17.74
N GLU A 14 17.69 13.35 17.41
CA GLU A 14 18.07 12.59 16.22
C GLU A 14 17.22 12.95 15.00
N GLU A 15 17.82 12.86 13.82
CA GLU A 15 17.12 12.98 12.54
C GLU A 15 16.06 11.89 12.41
N VAL A 16 14.85 12.31 12.00
CA VAL A 16 13.75 11.38 11.74
C VAL A 16 13.96 10.66 10.41
N CYS A 17 13.84 9.34 10.45
CA CYS A 17 13.72 8.46 9.30
C CYS A 17 12.24 8.10 9.08
N GLU A 18 11.76 8.25 7.84
CA GLU A 18 10.44 7.77 7.38
C GLU A 18 10.59 6.39 6.75
N LEU A 19 9.96 5.39 7.34
CA LEU A 19 9.82 4.03 6.81
C LEU A 19 8.47 3.90 6.12
N ASP A 20 8.46 3.80 4.79
CA ASP A 20 7.25 3.83 3.95
C ASP A 20 7.03 2.45 3.32
N ILE A 21 5.82 1.90 3.46
CA ILE A 21 5.49 0.57 2.92
C ILE A 21 5.16 0.69 1.43
N ALA A 22 5.98 0.06 0.59
CA ALA A 22 5.82 0.13 -0.86
C ALA A 22 4.48 -0.49 -1.29
N SER A 23 3.66 0.30 -1.99
CA SER A 23 2.36 -0.15 -2.50
C SER A 23 1.46 -0.77 -1.41
N CYS A 24 1.45 -0.20 -0.20
CA CYS A 24 0.69 -0.73 0.93
C CYS A 24 -0.79 -0.93 0.61
N THR A 25 -1.50 0.12 0.16
CA THR A 25 -2.91 -0.01 -0.17
C THR A 25 -3.16 -1.07 -1.27
N PRO A 26 -2.47 -1.08 -2.43
CA PRO A 26 -2.60 -2.17 -3.40
C PRO A 26 -2.34 -3.56 -2.82
N LEU A 27 -1.30 -3.73 -2.00
CA LEU A 27 -1.00 -4.99 -1.33
C LEU A 27 -2.19 -5.48 -0.49
N LEU A 28 -2.82 -4.57 0.26
CA LEU A 28 -3.99 -4.88 1.08
C LEU A 28 -5.19 -5.30 0.24
N PHE A 29 -5.42 -4.73 -0.95
CA PHE A 29 -6.46 -5.24 -1.87
C PHE A 29 -6.21 -6.71 -2.27
N GLY A 30 -4.97 -7.06 -2.56
CA GLY A 30 -4.60 -8.46 -2.86
C GLY A 30 -4.78 -9.38 -1.66
N ALA A 31 -4.46 -8.90 -0.45
CA ALA A 31 -4.67 -9.64 0.79
C ALA A 31 -6.17 -9.83 1.10
N MET A 32 -7.01 -8.82 0.83
CA MET A 32 -8.46 -8.90 1.03
C MET A 32 -9.09 -9.99 0.17
N MET A 33 -8.61 -10.21 -1.07
CA MET A 33 -9.09 -11.33 -1.89
C MET A 33 -8.96 -12.66 -1.12
N LYS A 34 -7.77 -12.91 -0.55
CA LYS A 34 -7.48 -14.12 0.22
C LYS A 34 -8.37 -14.23 1.46
N LEU A 35 -8.54 -13.14 2.22
CA LEU A 35 -9.38 -13.11 3.42
C LEU A 35 -10.86 -13.34 3.11
N LEU A 36 -11.32 -12.93 1.93
CA LEU A 36 -12.68 -13.12 1.44
C LEU A 36 -12.85 -14.42 0.64
N GLY A 37 -11.93 -15.39 0.81
CA GLY A 37 -12.03 -16.72 0.22
C GLY A 37 -11.78 -16.78 -1.28
N THR A 38 -11.27 -15.70 -1.88
CA THR A 38 -10.91 -15.64 -3.30
C THR A 38 -9.41 -15.92 -3.48
N SER A 39 -9.05 -16.77 -4.44
CA SER A 39 -7.64 -17.01 -4.78
C SER A 39 -6.99 -15.72 -5.28
N PRO A 40 -5.96 -15.19 -4.58
CA PRO A 40 -5.32 -13.95 -5.01
C PRO A 40 -4.53 -14.16 -6.31
N ASP A 41 -4.28 -13.05 -7.00
CA ASP A 41 -3.36 -13.03 -8.13
C ASP A 41 -1.91 -13.06 -7.58
N THR A 42 -1.23 -14.21 -7.72
CA THR A 42 0.12 -14.40 -7.16
C THR A 42 1.11 -13.37 -7.68
N ARG A 43 1.09 -13.10 -8.99
CA ARG A 43 1.96 -12.11 -9.62
C ARG A 43 1.71 -10.71 -9.06
N TYR A 44 0.44 -10.35 -8.86
CA TYR A 44 0.10 -9.07 -8.25
C TYR A 44 0.69 -8.91 -6.84
N LEU A 45 0.55 -9.94 -5.99
CA LEU A 45 1.11 -9.92 -4.65
C LEU A 45 2.64 -9.85 -4.67
N GLU A 46 3.30 -10.59 -5.55
CA GLU A 46 4.76 -10.53 -5.74
C GLU A 46 5.24 -9.14 -6.18
N ASP A 47 4.51 -8.50 -7.10
CA ASP A 47 4.83 -7.15 -7.56
C ASP A 47 4.57 -6.09 -6.49
N CYS A 48 3.54 -6.27 -5.66
CA CYS A 48 3.28 -5.39 -4.52
C CYS A 48 4.37 -5.56 -3.45
N CYS A 49 4.63 -6.79 -2.99
CA CYS A 49 5.65 -7.09 -1.99
C CYS A 49 7.04 -6.67 -2.46
N GLY A 50 7.36 -6.81 -3.75
CA GLY A 50 8.64 -6.40 -4.33
C GLY A 50 8.75 -4.92 -4.67
N GLY A 51 7.71 -4.10 -4.44
CA GLY A 51 7.72 -2.68 -4.78
C GLY A 51 7.75 -2.39 -6.29
N ARG A 52 7.36 -3.35 -7.14
CA ARG A 52 7.44 -3.26 -8.62
C ARG A 52 6.10 -3.00 -9.30
N LEU A 53 4.98 -3.03 -8.59
CA LEU A 53 3.63 -2.87 -9.14
C LEU A 53 3.53 -1.78 -10.22
N TYR A 54 3.95 -0.56 -9.89
CA TYR A 54 3.82 0.57 -10.82
C TYR A 54 4.73 0.44 -12.05
N ALA A 55 5.93 -0.13 -11.89
CA ALA A 55 6.83 -0.38 -13.00
C ALA A 55 6.26 -1.45 -13.94
N SER A 56 5.69 -2.53 -13.39
CA SER A 56 5.01 -3.59 -14.16
C SER A 56 3.84 -3.03 -14.97
N VAL A 57 3.01 -2.17 -14.37
CA VAL A 57 1.89 -1.52 -15.06
C VAL A 57 2.40 -0.61 -16.18
N MET A 58 3.37 0.25 -15.87
CA MET A 58 3.94 1.20 -16.84
C MET A 58 4.57 0.50 -18.04
N ALA A 59 5.19 -0.66 -17.85
CA ALA A 59 5.79 -1.44 -18.93
C ALA A 59 4.79 -1.97 -19.99
N LEU A 60 3.50 -2.03 -19.66
CA LEU A 60 2.43 -2.38 -20.61
C LEU A 60 1.67 -1.17 -21.16
N MET A 61 1.96 0.03 -20.65
CA MET A 61 1.39 1.27 -21.18
C MET A 61 2.16 1.72 -22.42
N ARG A 62 1.56 2.60 -23.22
CA ARG A 62 2.26 3.13 -24.40
C ARG A 62 3.48 3.95 -23.95
N PRO A 63 4.61 3.89 -24.67
CA PRO A 63 5.84 4.62 -24.30
C PRO A 63 5.63 6.13 -24.15
N ASP A 64 4.71 6.70 -24.94
CA ASP A 64 4.41 8.14 -24.94
C ASP A 64 3.31 8.53 -23.93
N SER A 65 2.83 7.58 -23.13
CA SER A 65 1.79 7.85 -22.14
C SER A 65 2.36 8.63 -20.97
N GLU A 66 2.17 9.96 -20.99
CA GLU A 66 2.37 10.82 -19.83
C GLU A 66 1.29 10.58 -18.78
N VAL A 67 1.40 9.47 -18.03
CA VAL A 67 0.54 9.25 -16.87
C VAL A 67 1.04 10.11 -15.73
N ARG A 68 0.68 11.40 -15.76
CA ARG A 68 0.75 12.25 -14.57
C ARG A 68 -0.06 11.56 -13.47
N ASN A 69 0.64 11.01 -12.48
CA ASN A 69 0.08 10.32 -11.32
C ASN A 69 -0.44 8.88 -11.58
N LEU A 70 0.41 8.01 -12.13
CA LEU A 70 0.13 6.56 -12.25
C LEU A 70 -0.35 5.95 -10.92
N LYS A 71 0.35 6.23 -9.81
CA LYS A 71 -0.02 5.74 -8.46
C LYS A 71 -1.47 6.12 -8.12
N SER A 72 -1.84 7.40 -8.25
CA SER A 72 -3.19 7.87 -7.96
C SER A 72 -4.23 7.22 -8.87
N THR A 73 -3.90 6.99 -10.14
CA THR A 73 -4.81 6.36 -11.11
C THR A 73 -5.05 4.88 -10.80
N VAL A 74 -4.00 4.13 -10.42
CA VAL A 74 -4.13 2.74 -9.95
C VAL A 74 -4.99 2.68 -8.69
N LEU A 75 -4.69 3.51 -7.69
CA LEU A 75 -5.45 3.56 -6.44
C LEU A 75 -6.93 3.92 -6.65
N ALA A 76 -7.21 4.90 -7.50
CA ALA A 76 -8.57 5.27 -7.87
C ALA A 76 -9.30 4.13 -8.59
N SER A 77 -8.60 3.37 -9.44
CA SER A 77 -9.20 2.25 -10.18
C SER A 77 -9.55 1.07 -9.27
N LEU A 78 -8.69 0.78 -8.28
CA LEU A 78 -8.94 -0.23 -7.25
C LEU A 78 -10.05 0.21 -6.28
N SER A 79 -10.04 1.48 -5.88
CA SER A 79 -10.97 2.03 -4.87
C SER A 79 -12.32 2.48 -5.44
N ALA A 80 -12.48 2.51 -6.77
CA ALA A 80 -13.65 3.07 -7.44
C ALA A 80 -14.95 2.38 -6.97
N SER A 81 -15.67 3.08 -6.09
CA SER A 81 -16.95 2.73 -5.46
C SER A 81 -18.14 2.74 -6.43
N GLY A 82 -17.99 2.11 -7.60
CA GLY A 82 -19.03 2.07 -8.65
C GLY A 82 -18.81 3.04 -9.81
N ARG A 83 -17.94 4.05 -9.67
CA ARG A 83 -17.71 5.06 -10.72
C ARG A 83 -16.40 4.81 -11.46
N LYS A 84 -16.47 4.62 -12.77
CA LYS A 84 -15.27 4.61 -13.62
C LYS A 84 -14.57 5.98 -13.49
N PRO A 85 -13.24 6.02 -13.25
CA PRO A 85 -12.54 7.31 -13.24
C PRO A 85 -12.74 8.00 -14.59
N LEU A 86 -13.09 9.28 -14.58
CA LEU A 86 -13.37 10.06 -15.79
C LEU A 86 -12.10 10.55 -16.51
N TRP A 87 -10.92 10.09 -16.09
CA TRP A 87 -9.65 10.51 -16.66
C TRP A 87 -9.30 9.66 -17.89
N PRO A 88 -8.87 10.26 -19.02
CA PRO A 88 -8.50 9.51 -20.22
C PRO A 88 -7.48 8.39 -19.97
N GLN A 89 -6.50 8.63 -19.08
CA GLN A 89 -5.45 7.66 -18.77
C GLN A 89 -5.96 6.48 -17.91
N ALA A 90 -7.09 6.61 -17.23
CA ALA A 90 -7.59 5.56 -16.35
C ALA A 90 -8.02 4.31 -17.13
N ALA A 91 -8.55 4.48 -18.34
CA ALA A 91 -8.89 3.35 -19.20
C ALA A 91 -7.64 2.55 -19.61
N GLU A 92 -6.54 3.24 -19.94
CA GLU A 92 -5.28 2.62 -20.32
C GLU A 92 -4.64 1.89 -19.13
N VAL A 93 -4.55 2.54 -17.96
CA VAL A 93 -4.05 1.92 -16.73
C VAL A 93 -4.89 0.68 -16.37
N TRP A 94 -6.21 0.76 -16.45
CA TRP A 94 -7.08 -0.38 -16.15
C TRP A 94 -6.93 -1.51 -17.17
N SER A 95 -6.70 -1.17 -18.45
CA SER A 95 -6.41 -2.16 -19.49
C SER A 95 -5.10 -2.90 -19.19
N ALA A 96 -4.03 -2.18 -18.84
CA ALA A 96 -2.75 -2.78 -18.44
C ALA A 96 -2.92 -3.67 -17.20
N MET A 97 -3.66 -3.20 -16.19
CA MET A 97 -3.98 -3.97 -14.98
C MET A 97 -4.76 -5.25 -15.30
N ARG A 98 -5.71 -5.23 -16.24
CA ARG A 98 -6.47 -6.42 -16.64
C ARG A 98 -5.61 -7.47 -17.33
N VAL A 99 -4.63 -7.03 -18.11
CA VAL A 99 -3.66 -7.93 -18.76
C VAL A 99 -2.72 -8.56 -17.72
N LEU A 100 -2.20 -7.76 -16.79
CA LEU A 100 -1.25 -8.24 -15.79
C LEU A 100 -1.90 -9.07 -14.69
N TYR A 101 -3.06 -8.62 -14.22
CA TYR A 101 -3.70 -9.08 -12.98
C TYR A 101 -5.19 -9.38 -13.22
N PRO A 102 -5.52 -10.33 -14.12
CA PRO A 102 -6.91 -10.59 -14.52
C PRO A 102 -7.79 -11.04 -13.37
N LYS A 103 -7.26 -11.81 -12.40
CA LYS A 103 -8.03 -12.27 -11.23
C LYS A 103 -8.41 -11.11 -10.33
N LEU A 104 -7.45 -10.23 -10.03
CA LEU A 104 -7.68 -9.04 -9.21
C LEU A 104 -8.71 -8.11 -9.87
N THR A 105 -8.50 -7.78 -11.13
CA THR A 105 -9.39 -6.83 -11.83
C THR A 105 -10.80 -7.38 -12.01
N CYS A 106 -10.95 -8.67 -12.31
CA CYS A 106 -12.24 -9.35 -12.30
C CYS A 106 -12.89 -9.24 -10.92
N TRP A 107 -12.16 -9.57 -9.85
CA TRP A 107 -12.68 -9.46 -8.48
C TRP A 107 -13.09 -8.03 -8.11
N VAL A 108 -12.27 -7.02 -8.41
CA VAL A 108 -12.63 -5.61 -8.19
C VAL A 108 -13.88 -5.23 -8.98
N ASP A 109 -13.98 -5.61 -10.26
CA ASP A 109 -15.13 -5.30 -11.10
C ASP A 109 -16.41 -6.01 -10.64
N THR A 110 -16.33 -7.27 -10.20
CA THR A 110 -17.47 -8.03 -9.65
C THR A 110 -18.00 -7.42 -8.37
N ASN A 111 -17.11 -6.92 -7.52
CA ASN A 111 -17.51 -6.34 -6.24
C ASN A 111 -17.73 -4.82 -6.32
N ARG A 112 -17.54 -4.22 -7.49
CA ARG A 112 -17.74 -2.79 -7.73
C ARG A 112 -19.24 -2.46 -7.59
N GLY A 113 -19.60 -1.78 -6.50
CA GLY A 113 -20.98 -1.36 -6.20
C GLY A 113 -21.79 -2.34 -5.34
N GLY A 114 -21.26 -3.53 -5.02
CA GLY A 114 -21.92 -4.52 -4.16
C GLY A 114 -21.68 -4.33 -2.64
N PHE A 115 -20.76 -3.44 -2.26
CA PHE A 115 -20.31 -3.29 -0.87
C PHE A 115 -21.20 -2.40 0.02
N ALA A 116 -22.50 -2.30 -0.24
CA ALA A 116 -23.41 -1.63 0.68
C ALA A 116 -23.47 -2.36 2.04
N GLU A 117 -23.29 -3.68 2.07
CA GLU A 117 -23.40 -4.50 3.29
C GLU A 117 -22.06 -4.80 4.00
N PHE A 118 -20.93 -4.82 3.29
CA PHE A 118 -19.61 -5.18 3.87
C PHE A 118 -18.70 -3.99 4.20
N GLY A 119 -19.19 -2.76 4.01
CA GLY A 119 -18.36 -1.58 4.07
C GLY A 119 -17.51 -1.44 2.80
N ASN A 120 -17.35 -0.20 2.34
CA ASN A 120 -16.59 0.13 1.14
C ASN A 120 -15.18 -0.52 1.22
N LEU A 121 -14.78 -1.36 0.26
CA LEU A 121 -13.50 -2.09 0.26
C LEU A 121 -12.24 -1.26 0.66
N PRO A 122 -12.11 0.02 0.28
CA PRO A 122 -11.07 0.90 0.80
C PRO A 122 -11.07 1.04 2.33
N VAL A 123 -12.25 1.09 2.97
CA VAL A 123 -12.39 1.16 4.44
C VAL A 123 -11.88 -0.12 5.10
N MET A 124 -12.17 -1.29 4.51
CA MET A 124 -11.62 -2.56 5.00
C MET A 124 -10.09 -2.57 4.90
N ALA A 125 -9.54 -2.13 3.77
CA ALA A 125 -8.10 -2.01 3.59
C ALA A 125 -7.50 -1.04 4.63
N MET A 126 -8.08 0.15 4.82
CA MET A 126 -7.62 1.12 5.82
C MET A 126 -7.70 0.58 7.25
N LYS A 127 -8.72 -0.21 7.58
CA LYS A 127 -8.84 -0.84 8.91
C LYS A 127 -7.74 -1.88 9.12
N ALA A 128 -7.49 -2.74 8.14
CA ALA A 128 -6.41 -3.73 8.21
C ALA A 128 -5.03 -3.05 8.30
N GLU A 129 -4.81 -1.97 7.55
CA GLU A 129 -3.62 -1.12 7.66
C GLU A 129 -3.46 -0.61 9.10
N ALA A 130 -4.48 0.04 9.64
CA ALA A 130 -4.42 0.62 10.98
C ALA A 130 -4.15 -0.44 12.07
N GLU A 131 -4.77 -1.61 11.99
CA GLU A 131 -4.55 -2.71 12.94
C GLU A 131 -3.08 -3.18 12.92
N ILE A 132 -2.50 -3.38 11.73
CA ILE A 132 -1.09 -3.76 11.58
C ILE A 132 -0.17 -2.66 12.11
N MET A 133 -0.39 -1.41 11.71
CA MET A 133 0.47 -0.29 12.09
C MET A 133 0.41 0.00 13.59
N LEU A 134 -0.77 -0.12 14.22
CA LEU A 134 -0.92 -0.02 15.67
C LEU A 134 -0.19 -1.16 16.39
N SER A 135 -0.17 -2.37 15.83
CA SER A 135 0.58 -3.49 16.42
C SER A 135 2.10 -3.23 16.39
N VAL A 136 2.62 -2.63 15.31
CA VAL A 136 4.02 -2.21 15.21
C VAL A 136 4.34 -1.16 16.26
N ALA A 137 3.51 -0.11 16.37
CA ALA A 137 3.72 0.94 17.36
C ALA A 137 3.67 0.40 18.81
N ALA A 138 2.73 -0.49 19.10
CA ALA A 138 2.62 -1.13 20.41
C ALA A 138 3.84 -2.02 20.74
N GLN A 139 4.37 -2.74 19.74
CA GLN A 139 5.58 -3.55 19.90
C GLN A 139 6.82 -2.69 20.11
N ALA A 140 6.98 -1.62 19.31
CA ALA A 140 8.06 -0.65 19.47
C ALA A 140 8.07 -0.03 20.87
N ALA A 141 6.90 0.39 21.36
CA ALA A 141 6.76 0.94 22.72
C ALA A 141 7.16 -0.06 23.81
N LYS A 142 6.80 -1.35 23.66
CA LYS A 142 7.22 -2.41 24.59
C LYS A 142 8.73 -2.62 24.62
N GLN A 143 9.43 -2.30 23.53
CA GLN A 143 10.88 -2.41 23.40
C GLN A 143 11.62 -1.10 23.71
N GLY A 144 10.88 -0.04 24.09
CA GLY A 144 11.47 1.27 24.38
C GLY A 144 11.91 2.05 23.14
N LEU A 145 11.39 1.70 21.96
CA LEU A 145 11.69 2.40 20.70
C LEU A 145 10.71 3.55 20.46
N THR A 146 11.24 4.75 20.25
CA THR A 146 10.45 5.93 19.86
C THR A 146 10.00 5.82 18.41
N CYS A 147 8.69 5.87 18.17
CA CYS A 147 8.14 5.98 16.81
C CYS A 147 6.76 6.65 16.78
N ALA A 148 6.34 7.09 15.59
CA ALA A 148 4.99 7.54 15.30
C ALA A 148 4.51 6.95 13.97
N THR A 149 3.26 6.49 13.91
CA THR A 149 2.67 5.97 12.67
C THR A 149 1.89 7.07 11.95
N ILE A 150 2.02 7.12 10.62
CA ILE A 150 1.28 8.02 9.74
C ILE A 150 0.83 7.21 8.53
N HIS A 151 -0.43 6.78 8.51
CA HIS A 151 -0.94 5.85 7.48
C HIS A 151 -0.05 4.62 7.35
N ASP A 152 0.46 4.36 6.15
CA ASP A 152 1.33 3.25 5.76
C ASP A 152 2.82 3.53 6.00
N ALA A 153 3.13 4.52 6.84
CA ALA A 153 4.50 4.88 7.20
C ALA A 153 4.74 4.93 8.72
N VAL A 154 5.98 4.68 9.12
CA VAL A 154 6.50 4.85 10.49
C VAL A 154 7.59 5.92 10.47
N LEU A 155 7.46 6.93 11.32
CA LEU A 155 8.52 7.87 11.64
C LEU A 155 9.27 7.39 12.87
N CYS A 156 10.60 7.42 12.84
CA CYS A 156 11.45 6.97 13.94
C CYS A 156 12.82 7.65 13.93
N PRO A 157 13.60 7.63 15.02
CA PRO A 157 15.02 7.97 14.97
C PRO A 157 15.75 7.11 13.94
N ARG A 158 16.70 7.68 13.19
CA ARG A 158 17.50 6.91 12.21
C ARG A 158 18.15 5.67 12.84
N SER A 159 18.60 5.77 14.09
CA SER A 159 19.20 4.64 14.83
C SER A 159 18.27 3.44 15.01
N ALA A 160 16.95 3.64 15.03
CA ALA A 160 15.94 2.59 15.20
C ALA A 160 15.35 2.08 13.86
N SER A 161 15.78 2.63 12.72
CA SER A 161 15.12 2.42 11.43
C SER A 161 15.15 0.97 10.92
N GLU A 162 16.25 0.25 11.13
CA GLU A 162 16.39 -1.14 10.71
C GLU A 162 15.50 -2.07 11.55
N GLU A 163 15.52 -1.90 12.87
CA GLU A 163 14.73 -2.70 13.79
C GLU A 163 13.22 -2.50 13.56
N LEU A 164 12.78 -1.26 13.38
CA LEU A 164 11.37 -0.96 13.08
C LEU A 164 10.96 -1.44 11.68
N SER A 165 11.87 -1.44 10.69
CA SER A 165 11.61 -2.05 9.38
C SER A 165 11.32 -3.54 9.51
N GLU A 166 12.08 -4.27 10.32
CA GLU A 166 11.83 -5.69 10.60
C GLU A 166 10.53 -5.92 11.37
N MET A 167 10.18 -5.04 12.33
CA MET A 167 8.88 -5.11 12.99
C MET A 167 7.71 -4.94 12.02
N ILE A 168 7.80 -4.00 11.07
CA ILE A 168 6.79 -3.80 10.03
C ILE A 168 6.63 -5.08 9.21
N ARG A 169 7.74 -5.64 8.70
CA ARG A 169 7.72 -6.88 7.91
C ARG A 169 7.13 -8.05 8.71
N GLY A 170 7.56 -8.20 9.96
CA GLY A 170 7.05 -9.22 10.87
C GLY A 170 5.55 -9.09 11.12
N ALA A 171 5.05 -7.87 11.31
CA ALA A 171 3.63 -7.61 11.52
C ALA A 171 2.78 -7.95 10.28
N PHE A 172 3.23 -7.59 9.08
CA PHE A 172 2.54 -8.00 7.84
C PHE A 172 2.59 -9.51 7.63
N GLN A 173 3.72 -10.15 7.94
CA GLN A 173 3.87 -11.60 7.80
C GLN A 173 2.94 -12.34 8.77
N ALA A 174 2.85 -11.88 10.01
CA ALA A 174 1.98 -12.48 11.01
C ALA A 174 0.49 -12.31 10.69
N ASN A 175 0.07 -11.12 10.23
CA ASN A 175 -1.35 -10.81 10.01
C ASN A 175 -1.85 -11.29 8.64
N LEU A 176 -1.02 -11.22 7.60
CA LEU A 176 -1.45 -11.45 6.20
C LEU A 176 -0.68 -12.58 5.51
N GLY A 177 0.45 -13.03 6.09
CA GLY A 177 1.37 -13.97 5.44
C GLY A 177 2.11 -13.33 4.27
N LEU A 178 2.38 -12.02 4.34
CA LEU A 178 3.03 -11.23 3.30
C LEU A 178 4.23 -10.47 3.89
N THR A 179 5.30 -10.34 3.13
CA THR A 179 6.49 -9.57 3.53
C THR A 179 6.66 -8.38 2.57
N PRO A 180 6.17 -7.18 2.92
CA PRO A 180 6.24 -6.02 2.03
C PRO A 180 7.67 -5.46 1.94
N THR A 181 7.94 -4.73 0.87
CA THR A 181 9.11 -3.85 0.79
C THR A 181 8.86 -2.60 1.63
N VAL A 182 9.82 -2.26 2.48
CA VAL A 182 9.83 -1.04 3.28
C VAL A 182 10.95 -0.14 2.75
N TRP A 183 10.63 1.10 2.40
CA TRP A 183 11.60 2.10 1.94
C TRP A 183 11.95 3.04 3.08
N SER A 184 13.25 3.25 3.31
CA SER A 184 13.74 4.28 4.22
C SER A 184 14.00 5.57 3.46
N LYS A 185 13.49 6.68 4.00
CA LYS A 185 13.76 8.04 3.53
C LYS A 185 14.27 8.85 4.72
N ALA A 186 15.41 9.50 4.53
CA ALA A 186 15.93 10.50 5.45
C ALA A 186 15.56 11.90 4.95
#